data_AF-D0UJ13-F1
#
_entry.id   AF-D0UJ13-F1
#
_cell.length_a   1.000
_cell.length_b   1.000
_cell.length_c   1.000
_cell.angle_alpha   90.00
_cell.angle_beta   90.00
_cell.angle_gamma   90.00
#
_symmetry.space_group_name_H-M   'P 1'
#
loop_
_entity.id
_entity.type
_entity.pdbx_description
1 polymer ?
#
loop_
_entity_poly.entity_id
_entity_poly.type
_entity_poly.pdbx_seq_one_letter_code
_entity_poly.pdbx_strand_id
1 'polypeptide(L)'
;MEKINISELDDLVKIYFGQDHDLIVNGIEIEPKIEAYIAASHKGQKHALIADIDLFLEECDDLEKDFDARYEYDFGPELWGTTADAFLSLVREKVSKALQDAEY
;
A
#
# COMPACT_ATOMS: atom_id res chain seq x y z
N MET A 1 -4.40 -4.86 17.51
CA MET A 1 -5.22 -5.08 16.31
C MET A 1 -5.75 -6.50 16.25
N GLU A 2 -7.06 -6.68 16.03
CA GLU A 2 -7.60 -7.98 15.61
C GLU A 2 -6.94 -8.41 14.29
N LYS A 3 -6.96 -9.71 13.95
CA LYS A 3 -6.43 -10.20 12.67
C LYS A 3 -7.38 -9.79 11.53
N ILE A 4 -7.36 -8.51 11.17
CA ILE A 4 -8.07 -7.99 10.02
C ILE A 4 -7.46 -8.57 8.75
N ASN A 5 -8.35 -8.97 7.83
CA ASN A 5 -7.96 -9.52 6.54
C ASN A 5 -7.88 -8.37 5.53
N ILE A 6 -6.64 -7.97 5.22
CA ILE A 6 -6.31 -6.89 4.28
C ILE A 6 -5.27 -7.40 3.27
N SER A 7 -5.64 -8.50 2.60
CA SER A 7 -4.73 -9.29 1.76
C SER A 7 -4.09 -8.48 0.63
N GLU A 8 -4.83 -7.55 0.02
CA GLU A 8 -4.32 -6.77 -1.10
C GLU A 8 -3.37 -5.66 -0.63
N LEU A 9 -3.62 -5.06 0.55
CA LEU A 9 -2.65 -4.16 1.18
C LEU A 9 -1.38 -4.93 1.59
N ASP A 10 -1.53 -6.14 2.13
CA ASP A 10 -0.38 -7.01 2.44
C ASP A 10 0.43 -7.35 1.18
N ASP A 11 -0.23 -7.68 0.07
CA ASP A 11 0.42 -7.99 -1.21
C ASP A 11 1.16 -6.77 -1.77
N LEU A 12 0.53 -5.58 -1.76
CA LEU A 12 1.20 -4.34 -2.16
C LEU A 12 2.49 -4.13 -1.37
N VAL A 13 2.40 -4.16 -0.03
CA VAL A 13 3.55 -3.88 0.84
C VAL A 13 4.64 -4.91 0.62
N LYS A 14 4.32 -6.21 0.71
CA LYS A 14 5.33 -7.28 0.67
C LYS A 14 6.01 -7.42 -0.69
N ILE A 15 5.27 -7.21 -1.79
CA ILE A 15 5.81 -7.40 -3.14
C ILE A 15 6.56 -6.16 -3.60
N TYR A 16 6.02 -4.96 -3.36
CA TYR A 16 6.55 -3.73 -3.97
C TYR A 16 7.41 -2.90 -3.03
N PHE A 17 7.30 -3.11 -1.70
CA PHE A 17 8.02 -2.36 -0.67
C PHE A 17 8.84 -3.24 0.29
N GLY A 18 8.61 -4.56 0.26
CA GLY A 18 9.30 -5.55 1.07
C GLY A 18 10.80 -5.67 0.78
N GLN A 19 11.47 -6.62 1.45
CA GLN A 19 12.94 -6.72 1.44
C GLN A 19 13.59 -6.82 0.05
N ASP A 20 12.91 -7.43 -0.92
CA ASP A 20 13.39 -7.63 -2.29
C ASP A 20 12.76 -6.63 -3.30
N HIS A 21 12.27 -5.47 -2.82
CA HIS A 21 11.53 -4.51 -3.63
C HIS A 21 12.28 -4.00 -4.87
N ASP A 22 13.61 -3.97 -4.81
CA ASP A 22 14.50 -3.47 -5.86
C ASP A 22 14.59 -4.43 -7.06
N LEU A 23 14.23 -5.70 -6.87
CA LEU A 23 14.08 -6.67 -7.94
C LEU A 23 12.86 -6.39 -8.84
N ILE A 24 11.82 -5.74 -8.30
CA ILE A 24 10.60 -5.38 -9.03
C ILE A 24 10.74 -4.00 -9.66
N VAL A 25 11.04 -2.99 -8.84
CA VAL A 25 11.32 -1.62 -9.26
C VAL A 25 12.54 -1.14 -8.50
N ASN A 26 13.63 -0.84 -9.22
CA ASN A 26 14.87 -0.38 -8.62
C ASN A 26 14.68 0.98 -7.90
N GLY A 27 15.43 1.21 -6.84
CA GLY A 27 15.37 2.43 -6.02
C GLY A 27 14.34 2.38 -4.89
N ILE A 28 14.23 3.48 -4.14
CA ILE A 28 13.35 3.65 -2.97
C ILE A 28 12.23 4.66 -3.24
N GLU A 29 11.91 4.86 -4.51
CA GLU A 29 10.97 5.88 -4.92
C GLU A 29 9.57 5.27 -4.84
N ILE A 30 8.70 5.86 -4.02
CA ILE A 30 7.39 5.29 -3.70
C ILE A 30 6.47 5.27 -4.92
N GLU A 31 6.38 6.37 -5.67
CA GLU A 31 5.42 6.49 -6.76
C GLU A 31 5.62 5.44 -7.87
N PRO A 32 6.85 5.21 -8.38
CA PRO A 32 7.08 4.17 -9.39
C PRO A 32 6.64 2.76 -8.96
N LYS A 33 6.71 2.45 -7.66
CA LYS A 33 6.28 1.15 -7.12
C LYS A 33 4.76 1.03 -7.07
N ILE A 34 4.07 2.09 -6.64
CA ILE A 34 2.60 2.15 -6.70
C ILE A 34 2.13 2.04 -8.16
N GLU A 35 2.81 2.72 -9.09
CA GLU A 35 2.49 2.66 -10.52
C GLU A 35 2.71 1.27 -11.11
N ALA A 36 3.78 0.57 -10.70
CA ALA A 36 4.03 -0.81 -11.10
C ALA A 36 2.95 -1.78 -10.58
N TYR A 37 2.49 -1.60 -9.34
CA TYR A 37 1.32 -2.33 -8.82
C TYR A 37 0.07 -2.04 -9.66
N ILE A 38 -0.26 -0.77 -9.88
CA ILE A 38 -1.44 -0.36 -10.66
C ILE A 38 -1.42 -0.96 -12.07
N ALA A 39 -0.25 -1.02 -12.72
CA ALA A 39 -0.08 -1.60 -14.05
C ALA A 39 -0.27 -3.12 -14.06
N ALA A 40 0.13 -3.82 -13.00
CA ALA A 40 0.00 -5.28 -12.88
C ALA A 40 -1.39 -5.73 -12.41
N SER A 41 -2.11 -4.89 -11.66
CA SER A 41 -3.35 -5.25 -10.97
C SER A 41 -4.62 -5.05 -11.83
N HIS A 42 -5.55 -5.99 -11.74
CA HIS A 42 -6.86 -5.87 -12.38
C HIS A 42 -7.84 -4.99 -11.59
N LYS A 43 -8.97 -4.57 -12.20
CA LYS A 43 -9.96 -3.66 -11.57
C LYS A 43 -10.41 -4.12 -10.18
N GLY A 44 -10.69 -5.43 -10.03
CA GLY A 44 -11.06 -6.02 -8.74
C GLY A 44 -10.01 -5.83 -7.63
N GLN A 45 -8.72 -6.07 -7.90
CA GLN A 45 -7.63 -5.87 -6.95
C GLN A 45 -7.52 -4.40 -6.52
N LYS A 46 -7.65 -3.47 -7.47
CA LYS A 46 -7.63 -2.03 -7.15
C LYS A 46 -8.73 -1.61 -6.19
N HIS A 47 -9.94 -2.15 -6.36
CA HIS A 47 -11.02 -1.92 -5.39
C HIS A 47 -10.77 -2.62 -4.06
N ALA A 48 -10.22 -3.84 -4.07
CA ALA A 48 -9.85 -4.55 -2.85
C ALA A 48 -8.79 -3.79 -2.04
N LEU A 49 -7.76 -3.25 -2.69
CA LEU A 49 -6.74 -2.44 -2.04
C LEU A 49 -7.33 -1.20 -1.37
N ILE A 50 -8.24 -0.48 -2.03
CA ILE A 50 -8.91 0.68 -1.42
C ILE A 50 -9.73 0.24 -0.19
N ALA A 51 -10.49 -0.86 -0.29
CA ALA A 51 -11.27 -1.38 0.82
C ALA A 51 -10.38 -1.84 1.99
N ASP A 52 -9.23 -2.44 1.70
CA ASP A 52 -8.25 -2.87 2.68
C ASP A 52 -7.62 -1.68 3.42
N ILE A 53 -7.30 -0.59 2.70
CA ILE A 53 -6.82 0.65 3.30
C ILE A 53 -7.90 1.25 4.21
N ASP A 54 -9.14 1.35 3.72
CA ASP A 54 -10.24 1.92 4.49
C ASP A 54 -10.52 1.08 5.76
N LEU A 55 -10.49 -0.26 5.68
CA LEU A 55 -10.63 -1.16 6.83
C LEU A 55 -9.45 -1.04 7.80
N PHE A 56 -8.22 -0.94 7.28
CA PHE A 56 -7.04 -0.77 8.13
C PHE A 56 -7.15 0.53 8.95
N LEU A 57 -7.54 1.63 8.31
CA LEU A 57 -7.73 2.92 8.98
C LEU A 57 -8.87 2.90 10.00
N GLU A 58 -9.95 2.16 9.75
CA GLU A 58 -11.09 2.03 10.67
C GLU A 58 -10.72 1.25 11.95
N GLU A 59 -9.85 0.24 11.82
CA GLU A 59 -9.52 -0.71 12.89
C GLU A 59 -8.23 -0.36 13.66
N CYS A 60 -7.49 0.68 13.22
CA CYS A 60 -6.31 1.17 13.91
C CYS A 60 -6.70 2.09 15.09
N ASP A 61 -6.11 1.82 16.26
CA ASP A 61 -6.16 2.75 17.39
C ASP A 61 -5.08 3.84 17.25
N ASP A 62 -3.90 3.42 16.76
CA ASP A 62 -2.74 4.27 16.51
C ASP A 62 -2.11 3.84 15.19
N LEU A 63 -2.40 4.60 14.12
CA LEU A 63 -2.05 4.24 12.76
C LEU A 63 -0.56 3.93 12.57
N GLU A 64 0.34 4.78 13.07
CA GLU A 64 1.78 4.59 12.87
C GLU A 64 2.26 3.34 13.61
N LYS A 65 1.79 3.14 14.85
CA LYS A 65 2.16 1.97 15.65
C LYS A 65 1.57 0.67 15.11
N ASP A 66 0.31 0.67 14.69
CA ASP A 66 -0.36 -0.52 14.16
C ASP A 66 0.18 -0.89 12.78
N PHE A 67 0.60 0.08 11.97
CA PHE A 67 1.30 -0.15 10.70
C PHE A 67 2.68 -0.76 10.91
N ASP A 68 3.49 -0.18 11.80
CA ASP A 68 4.80 -0.72 12.18
C ASP A 68 4.66 -2.15 12.72
N ALA A 69 3.73 -2.39 13.65
CA ALA A 69 3.50 -3.73 14.19
C ALA A 69 3.10 -4.78 13.13
N ARG A 70 2.51 -4.36 12.00
CA ARG A 70 2.13 -5.26 10.90
C ARG A 70 3.26 -5.48 9.89
N TYR A 71 4.08 -4.45 9.63
CA TYR A 71 5.01 -4.42 8.51
C TYR A 71 6.48 -4.15 8.90
N GLU A 72 6.85 -4.12 10.19
CA GLU A 72 8.21 -3.78 10.67
C GLU A 72 9.36 -4.54 9.97
N TYR A 73 9.12 -5.78 9.54
CA TYR A 73 10.12 -6.61 8.85
C TYR A 73 10.11 -6.48 7.33
N ASP A 74 9.10 -5.80 6.77
CA ASP A 74 8.89 -5.66 5.33
C ASP A 74 9.11 -4.21 4.88
N PHE A 75 8.47 -3.24 5.54
CA PHE A 75 8.44 -1.85 5.09
C PHE A 75 8.27 -0.87 6.26
N GLY A 76 9.31 -0.07 6.51
CA GLY A 76 9.29 1.08 7.42
C GLY A 76 9.11 2.39 6.63
N PRO A 77 7.94 3.05 6.69
CA PRO A 77 7.66 4.28 5.94
C PRO A 77 8.72 5.39 6.12
N GLU A 78 9.29 5.50 7.31
CA GLU A 78 10.32 6.48 7.67
C GLU A 78 11.65 6.27 6.94
N LEU A 79 11.99 5.03 6.60
CA LEU A 79 13.18 4.70 5.80
C LEU A 79 13.05 5.18 4.35
N TRP A 80 11.82 5.47 3.92
CA TRP A 80 11.46 5.95 2.60
C TRP A 80 11.07 7.44 2.61
N GLY A 81 11.27 8.13 3.74
CA GLY A 81 10.99 9.56 3.88
C GLY A 81 9.50 9.91 3.92
N THR A 82 8.64 8.99 4.36
CA THR A 82 7.20 9.19 4.52
C THR A 82 6.70 8.73 5.89
N THR A 83 5.39 8.81 6.14
CA THR A 83 4.69 8.21 7.29
C THR A 83 3.69 7.17 6.80
N ALA A 84 3.14 6.33 7.68
CA ALA A 84 2.09 5.38 7.31
C ALA A 84 0.87 6.11 6.74
N ASP A 85 0.42 7.20 7.38
CA ASP A 85 -0.70 8.03 6.89
C ASP A 85 -0.47 8.58 5.48
N ALA A 86 0.69 9.19 5.25
CA ALA A 86 1.03 9.78 3.96
C ALA A 86 1.19 8.72 2.87
N PHE A 87 1.77 7.56 3.20
CA PHE A 87 1.89 6.42 2.30
C PHE A 87 0.51 5.90 1.88
N LEU A 88 -0.36 5.56 2.84
CA LEU A 88 -1.69 5.02 2.57
C LEU A 88 -2.56 6.00 1.78
N SER A 89 -2.47 7.29 2.12
CA SER A 89 -3.15 8.37 1.40
C SER A 89 -2.72 8.44 -0.06
N LEU A 90 -1.40 8.38 -0.33
CA LEU A 90 -0.85 8.40 -1.68
C LEU A 90 -1.26 7.17 -2.50
N VAL A 91 -1.21 5.97 -1.91
CA VAL A 91 -1.67 4.74 -2.54
C VAL A 91 -3.14 4.86 -2.92
N ARG A 92 -3.99 5.25 -1.97
CA ARG A 92 -5.43 5.41 -2.19
C ARG A 92 -5.74 6.42 -3.29
N GLU A 93 -5.04 7.56 -3.31
CA GLU A 93 -5.19 8.59 -4.35
C GLU A 93 -4.86 8.04 -5.74
N LYS A 94 -3.66 7.45 -5.92
CA LYS A 94 -3.20 6.96 -7.23
C LYS A 94 -4.08 5.82 -7.75
N VAL A 95 -4.48 4.89 -6.88
CA VAL A 95 -5.35 3.77 -7.26
C VAL A 95 -6.75 4.26 -7.63
N SER A 96 -7.30 5.23 -6.88
CA SER A 96 -8.60 5.84 -7.20
C SER A 96 -8.56 6.56 -8.55
N LYS A 97 -7.49 7.30 -8.83
CA LYS A 97 -7.28 7.95 -10.12
C LYS A 97 -7.20 6.94 -11.26
N ALA A 98 -6.43 5.86 -11.10
CA ALA A 98 -6.33 4.82 -12.11
C ALA A 98 -7.66 4.11 -12.40
N LEU A 99 -8.53 3.98 -11.40
CA LEU A 99 -9.88 3.44 -11.57
C LEU A 99 -10.78 4.41 -12.36
N GLN A 100 -10.69 5.72 -12.10
CA GLN A 100 -11.44 6.74 -12.84
C GLN A 100 -10.99 6.84 -14.30
N ASP A 101 -9.69 6.81 -14.55
CA ASP A 101 -9.12 6.89 -15.91
C ASP A 101 -9.50 5.67 -16.77
N ALA A 102 -9.79 4.52 -16.15
CA ALA A 102 -10.20 3.29 -16.84
C ALA A 102 -11.71 3.23 -17.19
N GLU A 103 -12.51 4.21 -16.74
CA GLU A 103 -13.95 4.29 -17.02
C GLU A 103 -14.29 5.19 -18.23
N TYR A 104 -13.29 5.84 -18.81
CA TYR A 104 -13.40 6.70 -20.01
C TYR A 104 -12.60 6.12 -21.19
#